data_AF-A0A3D5YSX0-F1
#
_entry.id   AF-A0A3D5YSX0-F1
#
_cell.length_a   1.000
_cell.length_b   1.000
_cell.length_c   1.000
_cell.angle_alpha   90.00
_cell.angle_beta   90.00
_cell.angle_gamma   90.00
#
_symmetry.space_group_name_H-M   'P 1'
#
loop_
_entity.id
_entity.type
_entity.pdbx_description
1 polymer ?
#
loop_
_entity_poly.entity_id
_entity_poly.type
_entity_poly.pdbx_seq_one_letter_code
_entity_poly.pdbx_strand_id
1 'polypeptide(L)'
;MYLIKNLNKFTVVQSGLLAGLLFAVLSGCNSGSSSSQVNTGVVYNQFNYSTTPVFSSLITGVRGVSYSSNVYITGLFYESASSTLSQGMLYTGPVGGGGSWAVLNFPNSASTSLYGPDNDGAGNVIVAGSYTLPSAPTIQRGLVYQGSATGGGTWSDLDMSSMIVRP
;
A
#
# COMPACT_ATOMS: atom_id res chain seq x y z
N MET A 1 -4.90 -41.41 -63.70
CA MET A 1 -5.15 -40.00 -64.05
C MET A 1 -3.80 -39.30 -64.14
N TYR A 2 -3.63 -38.43 -65.13
CA TYR A 2 -2.39 -37.91 -65.76
C TYR A 2 -1.17 -37.65 -64.83
N LEU A 3 0.10 -37.99 -65.10
CA LEU A 3 1.00 -37.96 -66.28
C LEU A 3 1.97 -36.74 -66.25
N ILE A 4 3.30 -37.04 -66.22
CA ILE A 4 4.44 -36.29 -66.85
C ILE A 4 4.92 -34.98 -66.16
N LYS A 5 6.20 -34.58 -66.06
CA LYS A 5 7.59 -34.99 -66.42
C LYS A 5 8.52 -34.22 -65.46
N ASN A 6 9.53 -34.81 -64.81
CA ASN A 6 10.93 -34.86 -65.26
C ASN A 6 11.50 -33.51 -65.75
N LEU A 7 12.54 -32.97 -65.08
CA LEU A 7 13.82 -32.58 -65.72
C LEU A 7 14.85 -31.99 -64.73
N ASN A 8 16.01 -32.65 -64.71
CA ASN A 8 17.37 -32.10 -64.77
C ASN A 8 17.99 -31.23 -63.66
N LYS A 9 18.98 -31.86 -63.01
CA LYS A 9 20.41 -31.47 -62.90
C LYS A 9 20.74 -30.00 -62.63
N PHE A 10 21.50 -29.72 -61.57
CA PHE A 10 22.84 -29.14 -61.74
C PHE A 10 23.70 -29.38 -60.48
N THR A 11 24.94 -29.77 -60.74
CA THR A 11 26.01 -30.14 -59.81
C THR A 11 26.92 -28.92 -59.55
N VAL A 12 27.82 -29.07 -58.55
CA VAL A 12 29.08 -28.32 -58.30
C VAL A 12 28.84 -26.92 -57.71
N VAL A 13 29.57 -26.38 -56.73
CA VAL A 13 31.00 -26.45 -56.36
C VAL A 13 31.10 -26.10 -54.85
N GLN A 14 31.61 -26.98 -53.99
CA GLN A 14 32.99 -26.99 -53.49
C GLN A 14 33.50 -25.67 -52.87
N SER A 15 33.65 -25.73 -51.54
CA SER A 15 34.92 -25.48 -50.83
C SER A 15 35.49 -24.07 -50.68
N GLY A 16 35.59 -23.69 -49.40
CA GLY A 16 36.77 -23.04 -48.82
C GLY A 16 36.82 -21.52 -49.02
N LEU A 17 37.54 -20.74 -48.22
CA LEU A 17 38.42 -20.94 -47.07
C LEU A 17 38.90 -19.51 -46.72
N LEU A 18 39.07 -19.16 -45.44
CA LEU A 18 39.82 -17.97 -44.95
C LEU A 18 39.22 -16.59 -45.36
N ALA A 19 39.37 -15.47 -44.65
CA ALA A 19 40.05 -14.96 -43.47
C ALA A 19 39.19 -13.75 -43.00
N GLY A 20 39.05 -13.39 -41.73
CA GLY A 20 40.13 -12.86 -40.91
C GLY A 20 40.44 -11.40 -41.25
N LEU A 21 39.93 -10.48 -40.40
CA LEU A 21 40.22 -9.03 -40.28
C LEU A 21 39.62 -8.05 -41.29
N LEU A 22 38.77 -7.13 -40.81
CA LEU A 22 38.97 -5.68 -40.95
C LEU A 22 38.01 -4.89 -40.06
N PHE A 23 38.59 -4.09 -39.15
CA PHE A 23 37.91 -3.04 -38.41
C PHE A 23 37.42 -1.96 -39.37
N ALA A 24 36.11 -1.75 -39.43
CA ALA A 24 35.52 -0.57 -40.05
C ALA A 24 34.91 0.32 -38.96
N VAL A 25 35.55 1.47 -38.76
CA VAL A 25 35.08 2.58 -37.94
C VAL A 25 33.86 3.17 -38.65
N LEU A 26 32.68 3.09 -38.03
CA LEU A 26 31.50 3.84 -38.47
C LEU A 26 30.98 4.74 -37.35
N SER A 27 31.04 6.02 -37.67
CA SER A 27 30.39 7.17 -37.08
C SER A 27 28.96 6.88 -36.61
N GLY A 28 28.58 7.41 -35.45
CA GLY A 28 27.20 7.31 -34.97
C GLY A 28 26.89 8.30 -33.86
N CYS A 29 26.29 9.42 -34.26
CA CYS A 29 25.50 10.37 -33.49
C CYS A 29 26.11 10.96 -32.19
N ASN A 30 26.48 12.24 -32.33
CA ASN A 30 26.25 13.26 -31.32
C ASN A 30 24.77 13.29 -30.92
N SER A 31 24.35 12.33 -30.10
CA SER A 31 23.14 12.43 -29.31
C SER A 31 23.57 13.12 -28.03
N GLY A 32 23.70 14.44 -28.08
CA GLY A 32 23.50 15.22 -26.87
C GLY A 32 22.10 14.91 -26.39
N SER A 33 21.96 13.86 -25.58
CA SER A 33 20.81 13.69 -24.73
C SER A 33 20.85 14.89 -23.81
N SER A 34 20.20 15.97 -24.23
CA SER A 34 19.58 16.89 -23.32
C SER A 34 18.67 16.02 -22.46
N SER A 35 19.23 15.54 -21.35
CA SER A 35 18.43 15.20 -20.20
C SER A 35 17.75 16.52 -19.86
N SER A 36 16.59 16.77 -20.46
CA SER A 36 15.61 17.67 -19.89
C SER A 36 15.58 17.27 -18.44
N GLN A 37 16.03 18.15 -17.56
CA GLN A 37 15.85 17.94 -16.14
C GLN A 37 14.34 17.77 -16.00
N VAL A 38 13.91 16.52 -15.83
CA VAL A 38 12.55 16.25 -15.39
C VAL A 38 12.55 16.89 -14.02
N ASN A 39 12.01 18.10 -13.95
CA ASN A 39 11.60 18.67 -12.70
C ASN A 39 10.48 17.74 -12.23
N THR A 40 10.87 16.65 -11.57
CA THR A 40 9.98 15.76 -10.84
C THR A 40 9.52 16.54 -9.62
N GLY A 41 8.76 17.60 -9.88
CA GLY A 41 8.07 18.34 -8.85
C GLY A 41 7.27 17.33 -8.05
N VAL A 42 7.24 17.52 -6.73
CA VAL A 42 6.45 16.67 -5.85
C VAL A 42 4.99 16.71 -6.33
N VAL A 43 4.48 15.57 -6.78
CA VAL A 43 3.06 15.44 -7.15
C VAL A 43 2.29 15.10 -5.89
N TYR A 44 1.38 15.99 -5.50
CA TYR A 44 0.49 15.78 -4.38
C TYR A 44 -0.79 15.11 -4.88
N ASN A 45 -1.09 13.94 -4.35
CA ASN A 45 -2.36 13.26 -4.56
C ASN A 45 -3.16 13.27 -3.27
N GLN A 46 -4.44 13.58 -3.37
CA GLN A 46 -5.32 13.56 -2.22
C GLN A 46 -5.62 12.10 -1.83
N PHE A 47 -5.29 11.73 -0.60
CA PHE A 47 -5.58 10.41 -0.05
C PHE A 47 -6.79 10.53 0.90
N ASN A 48 -7.98 10.32 0.37
CA ASN A 48 -9.22 10.49 1.12
C ASN A 48 -9.79 9.15 1.63
N TYR A 49 -10.26 9.17 2.86
CA TYR A 49 -11.24 8.20 3.35
C TYR A 49 -12.55 8.41 2.60
N SER A 50 -13.04 7.40 1.87
CA SER A 50 -14.12 7.56 0.89
C SER A 50 -15.47 6.99 1.32
N THR A 51 -15.60 6.50 2.56
CA THR A 51 -16.89 6.01 3.05
C THR A 51 -17.75 7.19 3.53
N THR A 52 -19.07 7.05 3.52
CA THR A 52 -20.01 8.09 3.95
C THR A 52 -20.79 7.63 5.19
N PRO A 53 -21.07 8.52 6.16
CA PRO A 53 -20.71 9.94 6.24
C PRO A 53 -19.36 10.20 6.92
N VAL A 54 -18.55 11.09 6.33
CA VAL A 54 -17.26 11.53 6.89
C VAL A 54 -17.15 13.03 6.73
N PHE A 55 -16.92 13.73 7.83
CA PHE A 55 -16.68 15.16 7.86
C PHE A 55 -15.19 15.48 7.80
N SER A 56 -14.40 14.83 8.66
CA SER A 56 -12.95 14.99 8.69
C SER A 56 -12.28 13.67 9.07
N SER A 57 -11.03 13.52 8.63
CA SER A 57 -10.22 12.33 8.92
C SER A 57 -8.81 12.74 9.30
N LEU A 58 -8.18 11.95 10.17
CA LEU A 58 -6.80 12.10 10.60
C LEU A 58 -6.09 10.76 10.40
N ILE A 59 -4.99 10.80 9.63
CA ILE A 59 -4.09 9.67 9.45
C ILE A 59 -3.02 9.70 10.53
N THR A 60 -2.76 8.56 11.16
CA THR A 60 -1.91 8.46 12.35
C THR A 60 -0.75 7.48 12.19
N GLY A 61 -0.75 6.65 11.14
CA GLY A 61 0.32 5.68 10.93
C GLY A 61 0.20 4.96 9.60
N VAL A 62 1.35 4.50 9.09
CA VAL A 62 1.46 3.74 7.84
C VAL A 62 2.46 2.60 8.01
N ARG A 63 2.19 1.47 7.38
CA ARG A 63 3.11 0.35 7.27
C ARG A 63 2.99 -0.39 5.94
N GLY A 64 4.11 -0.79 5.37
CA GLY A 64 4.13 -1.65 4.17
C GLY A 64 3.66 -3.07 4.46
N VAL A 65 2.96 -3.65 3.49
CA VAL A 65 2.60 -5.07 3.48
C VAL A 65 3.74 -5.87 2.87
N SER A 66 4.20 -6.92 3.56
CA SER A 66 5.30 -7.76 3.11
C SER A 66 5.05 -8.32 1.72
N TYR A 67 6.07 -8.25 0.85
CA TYR A 67 6.03 -8.75 -0.52
C TYR A 67 4.91 -8.14 -1.39
N SER A 68 4.49 -6.91 -1.09
CA SER A 68 3.44 -6.18 -1.81
C SER A 68 3.78 -4.69 -1.96
N SER A 69 3.14 -4.02 -2.91
CA SER A 69 3.13 -2.55 -3.01
C SER A 69 2.05 -1.89 -2.14
N ASN A 70 1.29 -2.70 -1.39
CA ASN A 70 0.22 -2.21 -0.52
C ASN A 70 0.76 -1.74 0.83
N VAL A 71 -0.05 -0.91 1.47
CA VAL A 71 0.16 -0.39 2.82
C VAL A 71 -1.08 -0.61 3.69
N TYR A 72 -0.84 -0.76 4.98
CA TYR A 72 -1.83 -0.52 6.02
C TYR A 72 -1.70 0.94 6.47
N ILE A 73 -2.81 1.68 6.52
CA ILE A 73 -2.85 3.05 7.06
C ILE A 73 -3.93 3.11 8.14
N THR A 74 -3.58 3.55 9.34
CA THR A 74 -4.54 3.73 10.44
C THR A 74 -4.89 5.19 10.62
N GLY A 75 -6.03 5.42 11.26
CA GLY A 75 -6.43 6.76 11.67
C GLY A 75 -7.74 6.78 12.41
N LEU A 76 -8.36 7.96 12.39
CA LEU A 76 -9.67 8.20 12.92
C LEU A 76 -10.44 9.21 12.06
N PHE A 77 -11.76 9.14 12.07
CA PHE A 77 -12.62 10.12 11.42
C PHE A 77 -13.77 10.56 12.31
N TYR A 78 -14.35 11.71 11.96
CA TYR A 78 -15.57 12.24 12.55
C TYR A 78 -16.68 12.25 11.50
N GLU A 79 -17.87 11.81 11.86
CA GLU A 79 -19.01 11.71 10.93
C GLU A 79 -19.65 13.06 10.59
N SER A 80 -19.51 14.06 11.47
CA SER A 80 -20.11 15.40 11.32
C SER A 80 -19.28 16.48 11.99
N ALA A 81 -19.51 17.74 11.62
CA ALA A 81 -18.87 18.91 12.23
C ALA A 81 -19.20 19.11 13.72
N SER A 82 -20.32 18.54 14.18
CA SER A 82 -20.78 18.61 15.57
C SER A 82 -20.39 17.39 16.39
N SER A 83 -19.91 16.32 15.77
CA SER A 83 -19.47 15.12 16.48
C SER A 83 -18.11 15.35 17.13
N THR A 84 -18.02 15.07 18.42
CA THR A 84 -16.74 14.96 19.14
C THR A 84 -16.28 13.51 19.24
N LEU A 85 -17.09 12.56 18.76
CA LEU A 85 -16.82 11.13 18.86
C LEU A 85 -16.10 10.64 17.62
N SER A 86 -14.88 10.15 17.81
CA SER A 86 -14.06 9.63 16.73
C SER A 86 -14.33 8.16 16.47
N GLN A 87 -14.28 7.77 15.20
CA GLN A 87 -14.34 6.38 14.74
C GLN A 87 -12.95 5.93 14.30
N GLY A 88 -12.51 4.76 14.75
CA GLY A 88 -11.24 4.18 14.32
C GLY A 88 -11.34 3.64 12.89
N MET A 89 -10.30 3.83 12.09
CA MET A 89 -10.27 3.32 10.72
C MET A 89 -8.93 2.72 10.32
N LEU A 90 -8.99 1.80 9.37
CA LEU A 90 -7.84 1.17 8.74
C LEU A 90 -8.04 1.05 7.23
N TYR A 91 -7.05 1.46 6.46
CA TYR A 91 -6.96 1.27 5.01
C TYR A 91 -6.05 0.10 4.68
N THR A 92 -6.39 -0.65 3.63
CA THR A 92 -5.51 -1.60 2.97
C THR A 92 -5.51 -1.35 1.47
N GLY A 93 -4.33 -1.09 0.89
CA GLY A 93 -4.18 -0.95 -0.56
C GLY A 93 -2.95 -0.12 -0.96
N PRO A 94 -2.84 0.31 -2.22
CA PRO A 94 -1.71 1.09 -2.69
C PRO A 94 -1.60 2.46 -2.00
N VAL A 95 -0.38 2.97 -1.81
CA VAL A 95 -0.17 4.32 -1.23
C VAL A 95 -0.83 5.44 -2.04
N GLY A 96 -1.07 5.22 -3.34
CA GLY A 96 -1.78 6.14 -4.22
C GLY A 96 -3.31 6.14 -4.08
N GLY A 97 -3.88 5.32 -3.20
CA GLY A 97 -5.32 5.16 -3.04
C GLY A 97 -5.91 3.99 -3.85
N GLY A 98 -7.24 3.92 -3.93
CA GLY A 98 -7.97 2.84 -4.62
C GLY A 98 -8.04 1.51 -3.86
N GLY A 99 -7.72 1.54 -2.57
CA GLY A 99 -7.83 0.37 -1.69
C GLY A 99 -9.14 0.34 -0.91
N SER A 100 -9.17 -0.49 0.13
CA SER A 100 -10.35 -0.69 0.97
C SER A 100 -10.15 -0.10 2.35
N TRP A 101 -11.23 0.44 2.90
CA TRP A 101 -11.28 1.01 4.24
C TRP A 101 -12.18 0.16 5.13
N ALA A 102 -11.77 -0.03 6.39
CA ALA A 102 -12.52 -0.71 7.43
C ALA A 102 -12.67 0.22 8.63
N VAL A 103 -13.88 0.28 9.20
CA VAL A 103 -14.11 0.90 10.51
C VAL A 103 -13.75 -0.14 11.56
N LEU A 104 -12.83 0.22 12.45
CA LEU A 104 -12.32 -0.64 13.51
C LEU A 104 -12.45 0.10 14.84
N ASN A 105 -13.58 -0.14 15.52
CA ASN A 105 -13.84 0.44 16.83
C ASN A 105 -13.64 -0.60 17.93
N PHE A 106 -13.06 -0.15 19.04
CA PHE A 106 -13.04 -0.94 20.26
C PHE A 106 -14.49 -1.24 20.69
N PRO A 107 -14.82 -2.49 21.06
CA PRO A 107 -16.19 -2.86 21.43
C PRO A 107 -16.76 -1.98 22.54
N ASN A 108 -17.99 -1.49 22.36
CA ASN A 108 -18.72 -0.65 23.32
C ASN A 108 -18.06 0.70 23.66
N SER A 109 -17.10 1.16 22.86
CA SER A 109 -16.50 2.49 23.02
C SER A 109 -17.43 3.61 22.57
N ALA A 110 -17.25 4.80 23.15
CA ALA A 110 -17.84 6.04 22.64
C ALA A 110 -16.97 6.65 21.53
N SER A 111 -15.65 6.49 21.63
CA SER A 111 -14.71 6.90 20.59
C SER A 111 -13.58 5.90 20.50
N THR A 112 -13.07 5.70 19.29
CA THR A 112 -11.86 4.92 19.03
C THR A 112 -10.90 5.75 18.17
N SER A 113 -9.62 5.68 18.49
CA SER A 113 -8.52 6.23 17.72
C SER A 113 -7.46 5.15 17.53
N LEU A 114 -7.09 4.86 16.29
CA LEU A 114 -6.06 3.87 15.98
C LEU A 114 -4.76 4.56 15.57
N TYR A 115 -3.62 3.98 15.94
CA TYR A 115 -2.29 4.52 15.73
C TYR A 115 -1.36 3.44 15.16
N GLY A 116 -0.49 3.81 14.21
CA GLY A 116 0.65 3.00 13.75
C GLY A 116 0.38 1.50 13.60
N PRO A 117 -0.07 1.01 12.44
CA PRO A 117 -0.23 -0.44 12.26
C PRO A 117 1.14 -1.12 12.22
N ASP A 118 1.21 -2.32 12.79
CA ASP A 118 2.20 -3.34 12.43
C ASP A 118 1.61 -4.35 11.44
N ASN A 119 2.46 -4.98 10.63
CA ASN A 119 2.06 -6.02 9.69
C ASN A 119 2.29 -7.39 10.35
N ASP A 120 1.21 -8.09 10.70
CA ASP A 120 1.24 -9.40 11.35
C ASP A 120 1.10 -10.56 10.35
N GLY A 121 1.23 -10.27 9.04
CA GLY A 121 1.17 -11.24 7.97
C GLY A 121 -0.24 -11.75 7.67
N ALA A 122 -0.41 -12.45 6.54
CA ALA A 122 -1.68 -13.08 6.12
C ALA A 122 -2.92 -12.15 6.13
N GLY A 123 -2.73 -10.85 5.93
CA GLY A 123 -3.82 -9.87 5.98
C GLY A 123 -4.14 -9.35 7.39
N ASN A 124 -3.40 -9.79 8.40
CA ASN A 124 -3.53 -9.36 9.78
C ASN A 124 -2.63 -8.17 10.11
N VAL A 125 -3.06 -7.43 11.13
CA VAL A 125 -2.37 -6.27 11.67
C VAL A 125 -2.35 -6.35 13.19
N ILE A 126 -1.35 -5.71 13.78
CA ILE A 126 -1.36 -5.31 15.19
C ILE A 126 -1.49 -3.80 15.21
N VAL A 127 -2.44 -3.25 15.96
CA VAL A 127 -2.70 -1.81 15.98
C VAL A 127 -2.84 -1.34 17.41
N ALA A 128 -1.97 -0.42 17.82
CA ALA A 128 -2.14 0.29 19.08
C ALA A 128 -3.16 1.41 18.90
N GLY A 129 -3.80 1.82 19.98
CA GLY A 129 -4.83 2.83 19.88
C GLY A 129 -5.23 3.36 21.23
N SER A 130 -6.32 4.10 21.20
CA SER A 130 -7.00 4.49 22.40
C SER A 130 -8.51 4.56 22.20
N TYR A 131 -9.25 4.47 23.30
CA TYR A 131 -10.70 4.58 23.30
C TYR A 131 -11.22 5.30 24.53
N THR A 132 -12.47 5.75 24.45
CA THR A 132 -13.24 6.26 25.59
C THR A 132 -14.51 5.44 25.76
N LEU A 133 -15.09 5.46 26.97
CA LEU A 133 -16.37 4.80 27.24
C LEU A 133 -17.50 5.83 27.28
N PRO A 134 -18.75 5.46 26.94
CA PRO A 134 -19.89 6.37 27.06
C PRO A 134 -20.08 6.95 28.47
N SER A 135 -19.76 6.16 29.51
CA SER A 135 -19.84 6.57 30.91
C SER A 135 -18.69 7.51 31.35
N ALA A 136 -17.62 7.59 30.55
CA ALA A 136 -16.43 8.39 30.85
C ALA A 136 -15.80 8.91 29.54
N PRO A 137 -16.51 9.78 28.78
CA PRO A 137 -16.12 10.16 27.43
C PRO A 137 -14.84 11.03 27.35
N THR A 138 -14.35 11.51 28.50
CA THR A 138 -13.13 12.31 28.63
C THR A 138 -11.93 11.51 29.14
N ILE A 139 -12.12 10.24 29.54
CA ILE A 139 -11.06 9.39 30.06
C ILE A 139 -10.56 8.48 28.93
N GLN A 140 -9.35 8.77 28.45
CA GLN A 140 -8.70 7.97 27.43
C GLN A 140 -8.11 6.69 28.03
N ARG A 141 -8.36 5.55 27.38
CA ARG A 141 -7.82 4.23 27.73
C ARG A 141 -7.00 3.71 26.55
N GLY A 142 -5.94 2.97 26.83
CA GLY A 142 -5.13 2.34 25.78
C GLY A 142 -5.80 1.07 25.27
N LEU A 143 -5.56 0.73 24.01
CA LEU A 143 -5.98 -0.55 23.45
C LEU A 143 -4.90 -1.14 22.54
N VAL A 144 -5.01 -2.44 22.28
CA VAL A 144 -4.36 -3.12 21.17
C VAL A 144 -5.39 -3.96 20.43
N TYR A 145 -5.42 -3.83 19.10
CA TYR A 145 -6.12 -4.73 18.20
C TYR A 145 -5.11 -5.70 17.58
N GLN A 146 -5.46 -6.98 17.49
CA GLN A 146 -4.71 -7.96 16.70
C GLN A 146 -5.66 -8.85 15.90
N GLY A 147 -5.51 -8.85 14.57
CA GLY A 147 -6.28 -9.68 13.66
C GLY A 147 -6.45 -9.06 12.28
N SER A 148 -7.43 -9.52 11.50
CA SER A 148 -7.61 -9.10 10.10
C SER A 148 -7.75 -7.57 9.97
N ALA A 149 -7.12 -7.01 8.95
CA ALA A 149 -7.25 -5.60 8.57
C ALA A 149 -8.71 -5.17 8.29
N THR A 150 -9.61 -6.12 8.01
CA THR A 150 -11.03 -5.85 7.77
C THR A 150 -11.91 -6.01 9.01
N GLY A 151 -11.33 -6.31 10.18
CA GLY A 151 -12.06 -6.57 11.42
C GLY A 151 -12.19 -8.05 11.78
N GLY A 152 -12.86 -8.34 12.90
CA GLY A 152 -13.00 -9.70 13.43
C GLY A 152 -11.81 -10.22 14.24
N GLY A 153 -10.82 -9.37 14.51
CA GLY A 153 -9.71 -9.68 15.40
C GLY A 153 -10.05 -9.59 16.89
N THR A 154 -9.01 -9.68 17.70
CA THR A 154 -9.06 -9.60 19.16
C THR A 154 -8.68 -8.21 19.65
N TRP A 155 -9.28 -7.80 20.76
CA TRP A 155 -9.01 -6.52 21.41
C TRP A 155 -8.47 -6.76 22.81
N SER A 156 -7.39 -6.07 23.15
CA SER A 156 -6.85 -6.01 24.51
C SER A 156 -7.02 -4.60 25.05
N ASP A 157 -7.56 -4.48 26.26
CA ASP A 157 -7.57 -3.23 27.02
C ASP A 157 -6.21 -3.06 27.71
N LEU A 158 -5.62 -1.87 27.56
CA LEU A 158 -4.42 -1.46 28.28
C LEU A 158 -4.83 -0.51 29.42
N ASP A 159 -5.61 -1.04 30.38
CA ASP A 159 -6.02 -0.25 31.53
C ASP A 159 -4.85 -0.06 32.51
N MET A 160 -4.31 1.16 32.52
CA MET A 160 -3.26 1.58 33.46
C MET A 160 -3.82 2.08 34.80
N SER A 161 -5.11 1.89 35.10
CA SER A 161 -5.70 2.28 36.39
C SER A 161 -4.97 1.69 37.59
N SER A 162 -4.38 0.51 37.45
CA SER A 162 -3.54 -0.14 38.47
C SER A 162 -2.15 0.49 38.65
N MET A 163 -1.69 1.33 37.70
CA MET A 163 -0.40 2.03 37.77
C MET A 163 -0.51 3.40 38.45
N ILE A 164 -1.72 3.86 38.79
CA ILE A 164 -1.92 5.07 39.60
C ILE A 164 -1.57 4.74 41.04
N VAL A 165 -0.29 4.88 41.40
CA VAL A 165 0.11 5.02 42.80
C VAL A 165 -0.28 6.42 43.23
N ARG A 166 -1.39 6.53 43.97
CA ARG A 166 -1.79 7.80 44.59
C ARG A 166 -0.73 8.18 45.64
N PRO A 167 -0.11 9.38 45.57
CA PRO A 167 0.72 9.88 46.66
C PRO A 167 -0.10 10.18 47.90
#